data_AF-A0A8H7C9S4-F1
#
_entry.id   AF-A0A8H7C9S4-F1
#
_cell.length_a   1.000
_cell.length_b   1.000
_cell.length_c   1.000
_cell.angle_alpha   90.00
_cell.angle_beta   90.00
_cell.angle_gamma   90.00
#
_symmetry.space_group_name_H-M   'P 1'
#
loop_
_entity.id
_entity.type
_entity.pdbx_description
1 polymer ?
#
loop_
_entity_poly.entity_id
_entity_poly.type
_entity_poly.pdbx_seq_one_letter_code
_entity_poly.pdbx_strand_id
1 'polypeptide(L)'
;MTFFTRLAFALTLLGALLAPVANAATMNAGLLQVRQSPVCTAPPLDDCSFYACLEPKFNCGPEGYPIGFGQKFCNKFSAARNELSAEGQQWMIKTMNCLQVTLVPELAISQTCDTLESKALDRVARKVLP
;
A
#
# COMPACT_ATOMS: atom_id res chain seq x y z
N MET A 1 27.54 -31.94 57.39
CA MET A 1 29.00 -31.72 57.32
C MET A 1 29.60 -32.87 56.53
N THR A 2 30.17 -32.60 55.34
CA THR A 2 30.98 -33.45 54.41
C THR A 2 30.62 -33.03 52.97
N PHE A 3 31.47 -32.68 51.99
CA PHE A 3 32.90 -32.46 51.81
C PHE A 3 33.03 -31.58 50.53
N PHE A 4 33.97 -30.63 50.48
CA PHE A 4 34.45 -29.96 49.24
C PHE A 4 35.20 -31.02 48.37
N THR A 5 35.39 -30.99 47.03
CA THR A 5 35.77 -29.92 46.09
C THR A 5 35.83 -30.49 44.64
N ARG A 6 35.47 -29.68 43.63
CA ARG A 6 35.94 -29.61 42.20
C ARG A 6 36.00 -30.87 41.32
N LEU A 7 35.23 -30.88 40.21
CA LEU A 7 35.68 -30.87 38.79
C LEU A 7 34.53 -31.34 37.88
N ALA A 8 33.91 -30.41 37.14
CA ALA A 8 33.44 -30.58 35.76
C ALA A 8 32.60 -29.36 35.38
N PHE A 9 33.24 -28.37 34.78
CA PHE A 9 32.56 -27.49 33.82
C PHE A 9 32.09 -28.40 32.68
N ALA A 10 30.82 -28.78 32.67
CA ALA A 10 30.20 -29.43 31.53
C ALA A 10 29.10 -28.52 31.00
N LEU A 11 29.44 -27.83 29.91
CA LEU A 11 28.53 -27.18 28.97
C LEU A 11 27.24 -27.98 28.78
N THR A 12 26.10 -27.38 29.06
CA THR A 12 24.90 -27.51 28.20
C THR A 12 24.14 -26.18 28.20
N LEU A 13 24.75 -25.19 27.56
CA LEU A 13 24.01 -24.12 26.88
C LEU A 13 23.42 -24.74 25.61
N LEU A 14 22.19 -25.25 25.66
CA LEU A 14 21.41 -25.55 24.46
C LEU A 14 19.93 -25.41 24.80
N GLY A 15 19.27 -24.43 24.17
CA GLY A 15 17.81 -24.36 24.15
C GLY A 15 17.18 -22.98 24.19
N ALA A 16 17.94 -21.89 24.06
CA ALA A 16 17.37 -20.63 23.57
C ALA A 16 17.32 -20.68 22.03
N LEU A 17 16.30 -20.05 21.45
CA LEU A 17 16.02 -19.88 20.00
C LEU A 17 15.13 -20.95 19.35
N LEU A 18 13.85 -20.94 19.72
CA LEU A 18 12.79 -21.02 18.72
C LEU A 18 12.13 -19.65 18.62
N ALA A 19 12.84 -18.68 18.04
CA ALA A 19 12.14 -17.56 17.43
C ALA A 19 11.43 -18.13 16.19
N PRO A 20 10.13 -17.85 15.96
CA PRO A 20 9.51 -18.22 14.70
C PRO A 20 10.25 -17.47 13.60
N VAL A 21 10.96 -18.21 12.75
CA VAL A 21 11.43 -17.69 11.47
C VAL A 21 10.16 -17.34 10.71
N ALA A 22 9.90 -16.04 10.50
CA ALA A 22 8.79 -15.62 9.66
C ALA A 22 9.08 -16.14 8.24
N ASN A 23 8.41 -17.22 7.83
CA ASN A 23 8.60 -17.80 6.51
C ASN A 23 8.24 -16.77 5.42
N ALA A 24 9.14 -16.55 4.45
CA ALA A 24 8.94 -15.66 3.30
C ALA A 24 7.69 -15.98 2.44
N ALA A 25 7.04 -17.13 2.65
CA ALA A 25 5.80 -17.53 1.99
C ALA A 25 4.59 -16.64 2.32
N THR A 26 4.55 -16.00 3.50
CA THR A 26 3.43 -15.12 3.89
C THR A 26 3.46 -13.76 3.20
N MET A 27 4.63 -13.24 2.81
CA MET A 27 4.76 -11.97 2.08
C MET A 27 4.28 -12.08 0.62
N ASN A 28 4.36 -13.27 0.02
CA ASN A 28 4.04 -13.48 -1.40
C ASN A 28 2.53 -13.61 -1.66
N ALA A 29 1.75 -14.00 -0.64
CA ALA A 29 0.29 -14.10 -0.72
C ALA A 29 -0.38 -12.71 -0.85
N GLY A 30 0.11 -11.70 -0.12
CA GLY A 30 -0.44 -10.34 -0.16
C GLY A 30 -0.28 -9.67 -1.53
N LEU A 31 0.84 -9.89 -2.21
CA LEU A 31 1.10 -9.38 -3.56
C LEU A 31 0.22 -10.03 -4.62
N LEU A 32 -0.05 -11.35 -4.51
CA LEU A 32 -1.01 -12.03 -5.38
C LEU A 32 -2.43 -11.50 -5.18
N GLN A 33 -2.81 -11.25 -3.92
CA GLN A 33 -4.14 -10.75 -3.56
C GLN A 33 -4.42 -9.37 -4.16
N VAL A 34 -3.44 -8.46 -4.20
CA VAL A 34 -3.58 -7.14 -4.84
C VAL A 34 -3.82 -7.27 -6.35
N ARG A 35 -3.07 -8.15 -7.03
CA ARG A 35 -3.17 -8.31 -8.49
C ARG A 35 -4.46 -8.99 -8.96
N GLN A 36 -5.16 -9.68 -8.07
CA GLN A 36 -6.42 -10.38 -8.37
C GLN A 36 -7.65 -9.65 -7.84
N SER A 37 -7.47 -8.66 -6.97
CA SER A 37 -8.58 -7.91 -6.42
C SER A 37 -9.19 -6.98 -7.50
N PRO A 38 -10.51 -7.07 -7.73
CA PRO A 38 -11.19 -6.25 -8.72
C PRO A 38 -11.03 -4.75 -8.45
N VAL A 39 -10.98 -4.35 -7.18
CA VAL A 39 -10.80 -2.94 -6.78
C VAL A 39 -9.48 -2.36 -7.30
N CYS A 40 -8.47 -3.18 -7.53
CA CYS A 40 -7.11 -2.75 -7.87
C CYS A 40 -6.84 -2.89 -9.37
N THR A 41 -7.50 -3.85 -10.01
CA THR A 41 -7.39 -4.08 -11.46
C THR A 41 -8.43 -3.29 -12.26
N ALA A 42 -9.57 -2.98 -11.65
CA ALA A 42 -10.66 -2.18 -12.21
C ALA A 42 -11.21 -1.23 -11.12
N PRO A 43 -10.51 -0.11 -10.84
CA PRO A 43 -10.88 0.82 -9.78
C PRO A 43 -12.34 1.30 -9.95
N PRO A 44 -13.18 1.16 -8.92
CA PRO A 44 -14.56 1.62 -8.97
C PRO A 44 -14.61 3.12 -9.24
N LEU A 45 -15.57 3.53 -10.07
CA LEU A 45 -15.84 4.95 -10.27
C LEU A 45 -16.34 5.53 -8.93
N ASP A 46 -15.88 6.73 -8.62
CA ASP A 46 -16.42 7.50 -7.48
C ASP A 46 -16.20 6.86 -6.09
N ASP A 47 -15.08 6.17 -5.92
CA ASP A 47 -14.72 5.47 -4.69
C ASP A 47 -13.21 5.57 -4.41
N CYS A 48 -12.80 5.43 -3.15
CA CYS A 48 -11.41 5.63 -2.71
C CYS A 48 -10.71 4.34 -2.24
N SER A 49 -11.37 3.18 -2.33
CA SER A 49 -10.85 1.89 -1.86
C SER A 49 -9.64 1.37 -2.66
N PHE A 50 -9.46 1.85 -3.91
CA PHE A 50 -8.29 1.55 -4.74
C PHE A 50 -6.98 1.72 -3.98
N TYR A 51 -6.83 2.82 -3.25
CA TYR A 51 -5.61 3.16 -2.56
C TYR A 51 -5.26 2.19 -1.43
N ALA A 52 -6.28 1.69 -0.70
CA ALA A 52 -6.08 0.68 0.33
C ALA A 52 -5.62 -0.65 -0.28
N CYS A 53 -6.03 -0.95 -1.51
CA CYS A 53 -5.49 -2.10 -2.22
C CYS A 53 -4.07 -1.86 -2.75
N LEU A 54 -3.75 -0.63 -3.14
CA LEU A 54 -2.44 -0.30 -3.69
C LEU A 54 -1.34 -0.41 -2.61
N GLU A 55 -1.66 -0.07 -1.37
CA GLU A 55 -0.69 0.03 -0.28
C GLU A 55 0.12 -1.26 -0.02
N PRO A 56 -0.47 -2.47 0.13
CA PRO A 56 0.32 -3.70 0.35
C PRO A 56 1.33 -4.02 -0.76
N LYS A 57 1.10 -3.53 -1.99
CA LYS A 57 2.01 -3.73 -3.13
C LYS A 57 3.25 -2.85 -3.06
N PHE A 58 3.13 -1.63 -2.53
CA PHE A 58 4.22 -0.63 -2.54
C PHE A 58 4.78 -0.34 -1.15
N ASN A 59 4.01 -0.57 -0.09
CA ASN A 59 4.37 -0.36 1.32
C ASN A 59 4.98 1.02 1.57
N CYS A 60 4.33 2.07 1.07
CA CYS A 60 4.82 3.44 1.15
C CYS A 60 4.54 4.09 2.52
N GLY A 61 3.66 3.49 3.32
CA GLY A 61 3.34 3.93 4.67
C GLY A 61 2.32 5.07 4.71
N PRO A 62 1.99 5.54 5.92
CA PRO A 62 0.92 6.51 6.14
C PRO A 62 1.19 7.91 5.56
N GLU A 63 2.46 8.26 5.34
CA GLU A 63 2.86 9.51 4.69
C GLU A 63 3.10 9.33 3.18
N GLY A 64 3.10 8.10 2.70
CA GLY A 64 3.37 7.76 1.31
C GLY A 64 2.15 7.95 0.40
N TYR A 65 2.38 7.88 -0.91
CA TYR A 65 1.36 8.25 -1.89
C TYR A 65 0.01 7.52 -1.75
N PRO A 66 -0.08 6.17 -1.64
CA PRO A 66 -1.38 5.52 -1.61
C PRO A 66 -2.28 6.02 -0.48
N ILE A 67 -1.78 6.02 0.76
CA ILE A 67 -2.58 6.35 1.94
C ILE A 67 -2.50 7.85 2.28
N GLY A 68 -1.28 8.38 2.41
CA GLY A 68 -1.01 9.73 2.90
C GLY A 68 -1.41 10.85 1.94
N PHE A 69 -1.43 10.56 0.64
CA PHE A 69 -1.84 11.53 -0.38
C PHE A 69 -3.13 11.07 -1.09
N GLY A 70 -3.07 9.99 -1.84
CA GLY A 70 -4.12 9.48 -2.72
C GLY A 70 -5.44 9.29 -1.99
N GLN A 71 -5.49 8.39 -1.00
CA GLN A 71 -6.71 8.11 -0.25
C GLN A 71 -7.20 9.34 0.53
N LYS A 72 -6.27 10.04 1.20
CA LYS A 72 -6.57 11.25 1.97
C LYS A 72 -7.29 12.30 1.14
N PHE A 73 -6.75 12.67 -0.02
CA PHE A 73 -7.35 13.69 -0.87
C PHE A 73 -8.58 13.17 -1.63
N CYS A 74 -8.59 11.90 -2.04
CA CYS A 74 -9.79 11.27 -2.59
C CYS A 74 -10.98 11.41 -1.64
N ASN A 75 -10.80 11.06 -0.37
CA ASN A 75 -11.86 11.17 0.65
C ASN A 75 -12.28 12.64 0.88
N LYS A 76 -11.33 13.59 0.87
CA LYS A 76 -11.64 15.01 0.99
C LYS A 76 -12.49 15.53 -0.18
N PHE A 77 -12.16 15.15 -1.41
CA PHE A 77 -12.97 15.50 -2.58
C PHE A 77 -14.36 14.89 -2.50
N SER A 78 -14.46 13.60 -2.15
CA SER A 78 -15.77 12.94 -1.96
C SER A 78 -16.63 13.65 -0.91
N ALA A 79 -16.03 14.08 0.22
CA ALA A 79 -16.73 14.79 1.28
C ALA A 79 -17.20 16.19 0.86
N ALA A 80 -16.40 16.90 0.06
CA ALA A 80 -16.72 18.24 -0.44
C ALA A 80 -17.58 18.24 -1.71
N ARG A 81 -18.00 17.07 -2.22
CA ARG A 81 -18.74 16.94 -3.49
C ARG A 81 -19.93 17.88 -3.61
N ASN A 82 -20.71 18.01 -2.53
CA ASN A 82 -21.94 18.79 -2.54
C ASN A 82 -21.68 20.31 -2.63
N GLU A 83 -20.42 20.75 -2.49
CA GLU A 83 -20.00 22.12 -2.70
C GLU A 83 -19.71 22.44 -4.18
N LEU A 84 -19.65 21.42 -5.04
CA LEU A 84 -19.39 21.55 -6.46
C LEU A 84 -20.69 21.58 -7.28
N SER A 85 -20.67 22.30 -8.41
CA SER A 85 -21.74 22.22 -9.42
C SER A 85 -21.84 20.80 -9.98
N ALA A 86 -22.91 20.50 -10.71
CA ALA A 86 -23.06 19.20 -11.38
C ALA A 86 -21.87 18.89 -12.30
N GLU A 87 -21.38 19.88 -13.05
CA GLU A 87 -20.20 19.77 -13.91
C GLU A 87 -18.92 19.56 -13.08
N GLY A 88 -18.79 20.29 -11.96
CA GLY A 88 -17.67 20.15 -11.03
C GLY A 88 -17.61 18.75 -10.41
N GLN A 89 -18.75 18.17 -10.04
CA GLN A 89 -18.82 16.80 -9.53
C GLN A 89 -18.40 15.79 -10.60
N GLN A 90 -18.86 15.95 -11.84
CA GLN A 90 -18.45 15.08 -12.94
C GLN A 90 -16.94 15.19 -13.21
N TRP A 91 -16.38 16.40 -13.19
CA TRP A 91 -14.95 16.62 -13.34
C TRP A 91 -14.15 15.96 -12.21
N MET A 92 -14.60 16.13 -10.96
CA MET A 92 -13.99 15.54 -9.77
C MET A 92 -13.94 14.02 -9.87
N ILE A 93 -15.09 13.37 -10.16
CA ILE A 93 -15.20 11.91 -10.30
C ILE A 93 -14.27 11.39 -11.40
N LYS A 94 -14.26 12.05 -12.57
CA LYS A 94 -13.37 11.68 -13.70
C LYS A 94 -11.90 11.84 -13.33
N THR A 95 -11.54 12.90 -12.62
CA THR A 95 -10.17 13.17 -12.18
C THR A 95 -9.69 12.13 -11.18
N MET A 96 -10.50 11.84 -10.16
CA MET A 96 -10.23 10.80 -9.16
C MET A 96 -10.03 9.43 -9.82
N ASN A 97 -10.92 9.06 -10.74
CA ASN A 97 -10.78 7.78 -11.43
C ASN A 97 -9.56 7.75 -12.37
N CYS A 98 -9.24 8.86 -13.04
CA CYS A 98 -8.04 8.96 -13.88
C CYS A 98 -6.75 8.73 -13.07
N LEU A 99 -6.65 9.29 -11.86
CA LEU A 99 -5.53 9.04 -10.94
C LEU A 99 -5.39 7.54 -10.63
N GLN A 100 -6.49 6.88 -10.29
CA GLN A 100 -6.48 5.46 -9.90
C GLN A 100 -6.15 4.55 -11.07
N VAL A 101 -6.84 4.70 -12.20
CA VAL A 101 -6.65 3.88 -13.42
C VAL A 101 -5.24 4.03 -13.98
N THR A 102 -4.63 5.21 -13.84
CA THR A 102 -3.23 5.45 -14.24
C THR A 102 -2.25 4.50 -13.55
N LEU A 103 -2.55 4.07 -12.33
CA LEU A 103 -1.66 3.25 -11.52
C LEU A 103 -1.92 1.74 -11.64
N VAL A 104 -2.98 1.32 -12.33
CA VAL A 104 -3.30 -0.10 -12.56
C VAL A 104 -2.13 -0.85 -13.24
N PRO A 105 -1.48 -0.34 -14.30
CA PRO A 105 -0.34 -1.02 -14.91
C PRO A 105 0.87 -1.18 -13.97
N GLU A 106 0.98 -0.30 -12.97
CA GLU A 106 2.09 -0.27 -12.02
C GLU A 106 2.07 -1.47 -11.06
N LEU A 107 0.92 -2.13 -10.91
CA LEU A 107 0.79 -3.38 -10.15
C LEU A 107 1.69 -4.50 -10.68
N ALA A 108 2.02 -4.47 -11.97
CA ALA A 108 2.84 -5.47 -12.65
C ALA A 108 4.35 -5.31 -12.37
N ILE A 109 4.81 -4.12 -11.97
CA ILE A 109 6.24 -3.79 -11.86
C ILE A 109 6.65 -3.44 -10.43
N SER A 110 7.97 -3.38 -10.19
CA SER A 110 8.55 -2.87 -8.95
C SER A 110 9.09 -1.46 -9.19
N GLN A 111 8.78 -0.51 -8.30
CA GLN A 111 9.24 0.87 -8.36
C GLN A 111 9.16 1.53 -6.98
N THR A 112 9.76 2.71 -6.85
CA THR A 112 9.74 3.49 -5.61
C THR A 112 8.42 4.23 -5.40
N CYS A 113 8.16 4.63 -4.16
CA CYS A 113 7.01 5.45 -3.80
C CYS A 113 7.00 6.80 -4.52
N ASP A 114 8.16 7.46 -4.65
CA ASP A 114 8.28 8.73 -5.37
C ASP A 114 7.95 8.56 -6.87
N THR A 115 8.39 7.46 -7.47
CA THR A 115 8.08 7.15 -8.87
C THR A 115 6.58 6.89 -9.07
N LEU A 116 5.95 6.18 -8.12
CA LEU A 116 4.51 5.93 -8.13
C LEU A 116 3.71 7.24 -8.06
N GLU A 117 4.12 8.16 -7.18
CA GLU A 117 3.49 9.48 -7.03
C GLU A 117 3.63 10.33 -8.31
N SER A 118 4.85 10.49 -8.82
CA SER A 118 5.10 11.25 -10.05
C SER A 118 4.26 10.71 -11.21
N LYS A 119 4.18 9.38 -11.39
CA LYS A 119 3.35 8.78 -12.42
C LYS A 119 1.87 9.12 -12.30
N ALA A 120 1.34 9.13 -11.07
CA ALA A 120 -0.05 9.50 -10.83
C ALA A 120 -0.31 10.97 -11.20
N LEU A 121 0.54 11.87 -10.75
CA LEU A 121 0.35 13.32 -10.88
C LEU A 121 0.67 13.83 -12.30
N ASP A 122 1.72 13.31 -12.95
CA ASP A 122 2.14 13.72 -14.29
C ASP A 122 1.12 13.35 -15.37
N ARG A 123 0.34 12.29 -15.15
CA ARG A 123 -0.70 11.89 -16.11
C ARG A 123 -1.95 12.74 -15.97
N VAL A 124 -2.29 13.20 -14.76
CA VAL A 124 -3.37 14.17 -14.54
C VAL A 124 -3.03 15.50 -15.20
N ALA A 125 -1.80 16.00 -15.01
CA ALA A 125 -1.34 17.25 -15.62
C ALA A 125 -1.48 17.26 -17.16
N ARG A 126 -1.40 16.08 -17.80
CA ARG A 126 -1.52 15.94 -19.27
C ARG A 126 -2.91 15.59 -19.79
N LYS A 127 -3.81 15.03 -18.97
CA LYS A 127 -5.10 14.49 -19.43
C LYS A 127 -6.33 15.18 -18.86
N VAL A 128 -6.19 15.90 -17.75
CA VAL A 128 -7.32 16.44 -16.98
C VAL A 128 -7.37 17.97 -17.03
N LEU A 129 -6.24 18.63 -17.30
CA LEU A 129 -6.21 20.05 -17.64
C LEU A 129 -6.46 20.19 -19.15
N PRO A 130 -7.50 20.95 -19.58
CA PRO A 130 -7.66 21.34 -20.97
C PRO A 130 -6.51 22.22 -21.46
#